data_AF-A0A1D9MCB5-F1
#
_entry.id   AF-A0A1D9MCB5-F1
#
_cell.length_a   1.000
_cell.length_b   1.000
_cell.length_c   1.000
_cell.angle_alpha   90.00
_cell.angle_beta   90.00
_cell.angle_gamma   90.00
#
_symmetry.space_group_name_H-M   'P 1'
#
loop_
_entity.id
_entity.type
_entity.pdbx_description
1 polymer ?
#
loop_
_entity_poly.entity_id
_entity_poly.type
_entity_poly.pdbx_seq_one_letter_code
_entity_poly.pdbx_strand_id
1 'polypeptide(L)' 'MRAGSRRSAEGGGMRLFDPQEPMFRPLWVRIAVCAVPLMASAYVFAVGYVLPGALLAGLGGWVFRRMFLP' A
#
# COMPACT_ATOMS: atom_id res chain seq x y z
N MET A 1 -39.05 -34.04 14.65
CA MET A 1 -39.45 -33.83 13.24
C MET A 1 -39.98 -32.41 13.06
N ARG A 2 -39.26 -31.53 12.36
CA ARG A 2 -39.83 -30.40 11.60
C ARG A 2 -38.87 -30.06 10.46
N ALA A 3 -39.42 -30.13 9.26
CA ALA A 3 -38.77 -29.91 7.99
C ALA A 3 -38.62 -28.41 7.68
N GLY A 4 -37.65 -28.11 6.83
CA GLY A 4 -37.74 -27.00 5.87
C GLY A 4 -37.07 -25.71 6.30
N SER A 5 -35.92 -25.42 5.67
CA SER A 5 -35.87 -24.39 4.62
C SER A 5 -34.40 -24.18 4.22
N ARG A 6 -34.04 -24.73 3.06
CA ARG A 6 -32.86 -24.32 2.30
C ARG A 6 -33.08 -22.85 1.89
N ARG A 7 -32.54 -21.90 2.66
CA ARG A 7 -32.19 -20.57 2.15
C ARG A 7 -30.70 -20.67 1.79
N SER A 8 -30.32 -21.07 0.57
CA SER A 8 -30.29 -20.18 -0.60
C SER A 8 -30.14 -18.72 -0.19
N ALA A 9 -29.01 -18.40 0.42
CA ALA A 9 -28.47 -17.04 0.40
C ALA A 9 -27.45 -16.96 -0.75
N GLU A 10 -27.92 -17.23 -1.97
CA GLU A 10 -27.38 -16.59 -3.16
C GLU A 10 -27.84 -15.13 -3.10
N GLY A 11 -27.18 -14.36 -2.24
CA GLY A 11 -27.28 -12.91 -2.19
C GLY A 11 -25.86 -12.43 -2.34
N GLY A 12 -25.53 -11.99 -3.56
CA GLY A 12 -24.18 -11.65 -4.01
C GLY A 12 -23.31 -11.13 -2.89
N GLY A 13 -22.31 -11.92 -2.49
CA GLY A 13 -21.33 -11.51 -1.53
C GLY A 13 -20.71 -10.21 -2.03
N MET A 14 -21.10 -9.09 -1.43
CA MET A 14 -20.29 -7.89 -1.43
C MET A 14 -18.97 -8.32 -0.82
N ARG A 15 -18.04 -8.72 -1.69
CA ARG A 15 -16.62 -8.69 -1.36
C ARG A 15 -16.42 -7.25 -0.94
N LEU A 16 -16.21 -7.01 0.35
CA LEU A 16 -15.60 -5.77 0.80
C LEU A 16 -14.32 -5.70 -0.04
N PHE A 17 -14.34 -4.88 -1.09
CA PHE A 17 -13.16 -4.62 -1.88
C PHE A 17 -12.20 -3.98 -0.92
N ASP A 18 -11.24 -4.76 -0.43
CA ASP A 18 -10.22 -4.27 0.46
C ASP A 18 -9.43 -3.22 -0.34
N PRO A 19 -9.52 -1.92 -0.01
CA PRO A 19 -8.83 -0.88 -0.75
C PRO A 19 -7.29 -0.98 -0.59
N GLN A 20 -6.79 -1.94 0.20
CA GLN A 20 -5.38 -2.26 0.31
C GLN A 20 -4.88 -3.23 -0.76
N GLU A 21 -5.75 -3.83 -1.57
CA GLU A 21 -5.36 -4.62 -2.74
C GLU A 21 -4.49 -3.76 -3.69
N PRO A 22 -3.25 -4.19 -4.01
CA PRO A 22 -2.30 -3.41 -4.83
C PRO A 22 -2.86 -2.95 -6.18
N MET A 23 -3.81 -3.71 -6.72
CA MET A 23 -4.46 -3.47 -8.01
C MET A 23 -5.46 -2.30 -7.97
N PHE A 24 -6.00 -1.96 -6.79
CA PHE A 24 -7.01 -0.90 -6.63
C PHE A 24 -6.44 0.42 -6.10
N ARG A 25 -5.17 0.48 -5.71
CA ARG A 25 -4.54 1.73 -5.29
C ARG A 25 -4.34 2.66 -6.50
N PRO A 26 -4.91 3.87 -6.48
CA PRO A 26 -4.68 4.84 -7.54
C PRO A 26 -3.18 5.06 -7.75
N LEU A 27 -2.77 5.21 -9.02
CA LEU A 27 -1.36 5.44 -9.37
C LEU A 27 -0.74 6.61 -8.58
N TRP A 28 -1.51 7.68 -8.37
CA TRP A 28 -1.07 8.85 -7.60
C TRP A 28 -0.76 8.52 -6.13
N VAL A 29 -1.49 7.59 -5.50
CA VAL A 29 -1.21 7.14 -4.12
C VAL A 29 0.12 6.39 -4.08
N ARG A 30 0.37 5.50 -5.05
CA ARG A 30 1.64 4.74 -5.11
C ARG A 30 2.84 5.68 -5.29
N ILE A 31 2.69 6.69 -6.14
CA ILE A 31 3.69 7.74 -6.32
C ILE A 31 3.90 8.52 -5.02
N ALA A 32 2.82 8.98 -4.37
CA ALA A 32 2.90 9.75 -3.13
C ALA A 32 3.61 8.97 -2.01
N VAL A 33 3.27 7.69 -1.83
CA VAL A 33 3.86 6.83 -0.79
C VAL A 33 5.36 6.56 -1.05
N CYS A 34 5.81 6.57 -2.32
CA CYS A 34 7.23 6.48 -2.64
C CYS A 34 7.95 7.84 -2.50
N ALA A 35 7.28 8.94 -2.86
CA ALA A 35 7.88 10.27 -2.88
C ALA A 35 8.16 10.82 -1.47
N VAL A 36 7.27 10.57 -0.50
CA VAL A 36 7.43 11.05 0.88
C VAL A 36 8.75 10.62 1.54
N PRO A 37 9.13 9.32 1.59
CA PRO A 37 10.40 8.92 2.18
C PRO A 37 11.62 9.42 1.39
N LEU A 38 11.52 9.56 0.07
CA LEU A 38 12.60 10.10 -0.76
C LEU A 38 12.82 11.61 -0.53
N MET A 39 11.75 12.38 -0.40
CA MET A 39 11.83 13.80 -0.05
C MET A 39 12.36 14.02 1.37
N ALA A 40 11.91 13.20 2.33
CA ALA A 40 12.46 13.22 3.67
C ALA A 40 13.95 12.86 3.68
N SER A 41 14.36 11.85 2.90
CA SER A 41 15.77 11.48 2.71
C SER A 41 16.59 12.65 2.16
N ALA A 42 16.13 13.30 1.09
CA ALA A 42 16.80 14.45 0.48
C ALA A 42 16.96 15.62 1.46
N TYR A 43 15.93 15.92 2.24
CA TYR A 43 16.01 16.93 3.30
C TYR A 43 17.03 16.56 4.37
N VAL A 44 17.00 15.32 4.85
CA VAL A 44 17.89 14.84 5.91
C VAL A 44 19.36 14.84 5.46
N PHE A 45 19.63 14.52 4.18
CA PHE A 45 20.95 14.73 3.59
C PHE A 45 21.35 16.20 3.51
N ALA A 46 20.42 17.10 3.15
CA ALA A 46 20.68 18.53 3.09
C ALA A 46 21.03 19.14 4.46
N VAL A 47 20.52 18.56 5.55
CA VAL A 47 20.84 18.97 6.94
C VAL A 47 22.12 18.26 7.46
N GLY A 48 22.75 17.39 6.67
CA GLY A 48 24.03 16.75 6.99
C GLY A 48 23.94 15.40 7.70
N TYR A 49 22.74 14.85 7.90
CA TYR A 49 22.54 13.57 8.57
C TYR A 49 22.59 12.40 7.56
N VAL A 50 23.79 11.87 7.34
CA VAL A 50 24.03 10.83 6.32
C VAL A 50 23.32 9.50 6.62
N LEU A 51 23.45 8.98 7.85
CA LEU A 51 22.89 7.67 8.22
C LEU A 51 21.35 7.64 8.18
N PRO A 52 20.65 8.62 8.79
CA PRO A 52 19.19 8.70 8.70
C PRO A 52 18.71 8.97 7.27
N GLY A 53 19.45 9.77 6.49
CA GLY A 53 19.15 10.02 5.07
C GLY A 53 19.20 8.74 4.24
N ALA A 54 20.23 7.92 4.43
CA ALA A 54 20.39 6.64 3.73
C ALA A 54 19.30 5.62 4.11
N LEU A 55 18.89 5.56 5.38
CA LEU A 55 17.79 4.70 5.83
C LEU A 55 16.46 5.08 5.15
N LEU A 56 16.16 6.38 5.06
CA LEU A 56 14.96 6.87 4.38
C LEU A 56 15.00 6.63 2.87
N ALA A 57 16.17 6.75 2.24
CA ALA A 57 16.36 6.41 0.83
C ALA A 57 16.11 4.92 0.57
N GLY A 58 16.67 4.06 1.43
CA GLY A 58 16.46 2.62 1.37
C GLY A 58 15.00 2.23 1.56
N LEU A 59 14.30 2.88 2.49
CA LEU A 59 12.87 2.70 2.70
C LEU A 59 12.07 3.12 1.45
N GLY A 60 12.38 4.28 0.87
CA GLY A 60 11.76 4.75 -0.36
C GLY A 60 11.95 3.79 -1.53
N GLY A 61 13.17 3.25 -1.70
CA GLY A 61 13.47 2.24 -2.72
C GLY A 61 12.73 0.90 -2.47
N TRP A 62 12.64 0.46 -1.22
CA TRP A 62 11.91 -0.75 -0.85
C TRP A 62 10.41 -0.62 -1.12
N VAL A 63 9.82 0.52 -0.73
CA VAL A 63 8.41 0.84 -1.00
C VAL A 63 8.16 0.89 -2.50
N PHE A 64 9.04 1.55 -3.27
CA PHE A 64 8.95 1.58 -4.72
C PHE A 64 8.96 0.19 -5.32
N ARG A 65 9.90 -0.66 -4.90
CA ARG A 65 9.97 -2.06 -5.36
C ARG A 65 8.67 -2.79 -5.04
N ARG A 66 8.19 -2.73 -3.80
CA ARG A 66 6.97 -3.44 -3.37
C ARG A 66 5.71 -2.94 -4.07
N MET A 67 5.68 -1.67 -4.47
CA MET A 67 4.53 -1.08 -5.13
C MET A 67 4.56 -1.25 -6.63
N PHE A 68 5.71 -1.15 -7.30
CA PHE A 68 5.82 -1.06 -8.77
C PHE A 68 6.46 -2.26 -9.44
N LEU A 69 7.18 -3.10 -8.69
CA LEU A 69 7.85 -4.30 -9.21
C LEU A 69 7.16 -5.55 -8.64
N PRO A 70 7.10 -6.65 -9.43
CA PRO A 70 6.58 -7.94 -8.97
C PRO A 70 7.48 -8.63 -7.94
#